data_AF-G4YSV6-F1
#
_entry.id   AF-G4YSV6-F1
#
_cell.length_a   1.000
_cell.length_b   1.000
_cell.length_c   1.000
_cell.angle_alpha   90.00
_cell.angle_beta   90.00
_cell.angle_gamma   90.00
#
_symmetry.space_group_name_H-M   'P 1'
#
loop_
_entity.id
_entity.type
_entity.pdbx_description
1 polymer ?
#
loop_
_entity_poly.entity_id
_entity_poly.type
_entity_poly.pdbx_seq_one_letter_code
_entity_poly.pdbx_strand_id
1 'polypeptide(L)'
;MALNPASSEPARPGSHQLRVALFLSLELFTGVHHVIRVLKVPLKGDLRQLAQMIARRFLADLNARVPPETAAMAWTNEAFQREESLEELHNHRYPFSISRGA
;
A
#
# COMPACT_ATOMS: atom_id res chain seq x y z
N MET A 1 58.55 -20.43 -19.93
CA MET A 1 57.64 -19.76 -18.98
C MET A 1 57.06 -18.55 -19.69
N ALA A 2 55.80 -18.62 -20.13
CA ALA A 2 55.13 -17.52 -20.81
C ALA A 2 54.38 -16.66 -19.78
N LEU A 3 54.62 -15.35 -19.80
CA LEU A 3 53.95 -14.36 -18.97
C LEU A 3 52.52 -14.17 -19.49
N ASN A 4 51.51 -14.51 -18.69
CA ASN A 4 50.13 -14.16 -18.98
C ASN A 4 50.00 -12.62 -18.98
N PRO A 5 49.36 -12.01 -19.99
CA PRO A 5 49.00 -10.60 -19.91
C PRO A 5 47.91 -10.46 -18.84
N ALA A 6 48.20 -9.67 -17.80
CA ALA A 6 47.19 -9.23 -16.85
C ALA A 6 46.11 -8.47 -17.64
N SER A 7 44.92 -9.05 -17.72
CA SER A 7 43.75 -8.37 -18.26
C SER A 7 43.42 -7.23 -17.30
N SER A 8 43.95 -6.04 -17.58
CA SER A 8 43.53 -4.79 -16.96
C SER A 8 42.21 -4.37 -17.59
N GLU A 9 41.12 -5.08 -17.28
CA GLU A 9 39.79 -4.51 -17.48
C GLU A 9 39.66 -3.33 -16.50
N PRO A 10 39.35 -2.11 -16.99
CA PRO A 10 39.00 -1.02 -16.09
C PRO A 10 37.70 -1.41 -15.38
N ALA A 11 37.76 -1.51 -14.06
CA ALA A 11 36.58 -1.71 -13.22
C ALA A 11 35.53 -0.65 -13.58
N ARG A 12 34.43 -1.08 -14.20
CA ARG A 12 33.29 -0.19 -14.51
C ARG A 12 32.89 0.53 -13.21
N PRO A 13 32.70 1.86 -13.23
CA PRO A 13 32.18 2.56 -12.07
C PRO A 13 30.84 1.93 -11.68
N GLY A 14 30.79 1.40 -10.45
CA GLY A 14 29.67 0.59 -9.98
C GLY A 14 28.35 1.31 -10.21
N SER A 15 27.38 0.61 -10.79
CA SER A 15 26.02 1.12 -10.94
C SER A 15 25.47 1.45 -9.55
N HIS A 16 25.43 2.75 -9.21
CA HIS A 16 24.77 3.22 -8.02
C HIS A 16 23.26 2.98 -8.18
N GLN A 17 22.78 1.82 -7.75
CA GLN A 17 21.35 1.56 -7.69
C GLN A 17 20.72 2.54 -6.70
N LEU A 18 19.65 3.20 -7.14
CA LEU A 18 18.80 4.04 -6.29
C LEU A 18 17.45 3.35 -6.15
N ARG A 19 16.99 3.18 -4.92
CA ARG A 19 15.61 2.73 -4.65
C ARG A 19 14.79 3.93 -4.18
N VAL A 20 13.60 4.08 -4.74
CA VAL A 20 12.67 5.15 -4.36
C VAL A 20 11.25 4.60 -4.20
N ALA A 21 10.48 5.22 -3.31
CA ALA A 21 9.03 5.08 -3.27
C ALA A 21 8.39 6.31 -3.94
N LEU A 22 7.56 6.05 -4.94
CA LEU A 22 6.84 7.06 -5.71
C LEU A 22 5.39 7.12 -5.25
N PHE A 23 4.90 8.32 -5.00
CA PHE A 23 3.50 8.61 -4.77
C PHE A 23 3.01 9.40 -5.97
N LEU A 24 1.95 8.92 -6.61
CA LEU A 24 1.40 9.51 -7.82
C LEU A 24 -0.10 9.66 -7.72
N SER A 25 -0.61 10.71 -8.35
CA SER A 25 -2.01 10.84 -8.73
C SER A 25 -2.20 10.20 -10.09
N LEU A 26 -3.27 9.43 -10.28
CA LEU A 26 -3.67 8.89 -11.57
C LEU A 26 -5.10 9.36 -11.87
N GLU A 27 -5.26 10.11 -12.95
CA GLU A 27 -6.56 10.46 -13.49
C GLU A 27 -7.10 9.29 -14.30
N LEU A 28 -8.22 8.70 -13.87
CA LEU A 28 -8.72 7.44 -14.42
C LEU A 28 -9.28 7.56 -15.84
N PHE A 29 -9.81 8.73 -16.22
CA PHE A 29 -10.45 8.93 -17.52
C PHE A 29 -9.44 9.24 -18.63
N THR A 30 -8.41 10.02 -18.33
CA THR A 30 -7.39 10.45 -19.29
C THR A 30 -6.14 9.58 -19.24
N GLY A 31 -5.92 8.85 -18.14
CA GLY A 31 -4.68 8.13 -17.87
C GLY A 31 -3.51 9.02 -17.49
N VAL A 32 -3.73 10.33 -17.33
CA VAL A 32 -2.69 11.29 -16.94
C VAL A 32 -2.25 11.01 -15.51
N HIS A 33 -0.94 11.02 -15.28
CA HIS A 33 -0.37 10.83 -13.95
C HIS A 33 0.53 11.99 -13.54
N HIS A 34 0.52 12.29 -12.24
CA HIS A 34 1.37 13.31 -11.65
C HIS A 34 2.10 12.72 -10.45
N VAL A 35 3.43 12.80 -10.44
CA VAL A 35 4.23 12.41 -9.27
C VAL A 35 4.06 13.47 -8.19
N ILE A 36 3.43 13.10 -7.08
CA ILE A 36 3.16 13.99 -5.94
C ILE A 36 4.37 14.01 -5.00
N ARG A 37 5.02 12.86 -4.79
CA ARG A 37 6.12 12.73 -3.84
C ARG A 37 7.08 11.61 -4.25
N VAL A 38 8.37 11.85 -3.99
CA VAL A 38 9.44 10.86 -4.16
C VAL A 38 10.19 10.73 -2.84
N LEU A 39 10.34 9.51 -2.33
CA LEU A 39 11.12 9.23 -1.13
C LEU A 39 12.27 8.29 -1.48
N LYS A 40 13.49 8.64 -1.06
CA LYS A 40 14.62 7.70 -1.10
C LYS A 40 14.39 6.62 -0.06
N VAL A 41 14.54 5.35 -0.46
CA VAL A 41 14.40 4.21 0.45
C VAL A 41 15.73 3.46 0.60
N PRO A 42 15.96 2.77 1.73
CA PRO A 42 17.18 2.00 1.93
C PRO A 42 17.43 0.98 0.82
N LEU A 43 18.69 0.90 0.38
CA LEU A 43 19.14 -0.09 -0.59
C LEU A 43 19.21 -1.51 -0.02
N LYS A 44 19.39 -1.61 1.29
CA LYS A 44 19.47 -2.87 2.04
C LYS A 44 18.11 -3.21 2.65
N GLY A 45 17.76 -4.49 2.65
CA GLY A 45 16.51 -5.01 3.19
C GLY A 45 15.58 -5.58 2.13
N ASP A 46 14.59 -6.34 2.60
CA ASP A 46 13.55 -6.92 1.77
C ASP A 46 12.61 -5.83 1.23
N LEU A 47 12.41 -5.84 -0.09
CA LEU A 47 11.54 -4.89 -0.79
C LEU A 47 10.09 -5.02 -0.33
N ARG A 48 9.62 -6.24 -0.04
CA ARG A 48 8.23 -6.46 0.39
C ARG A 48 7.98 -5.82 1.74
N GLN A 49 8.88 -6.02 2.70
CA GLN A 49 8.80 -5.36 4.02
C GLN A 49 8.84 -3.84 3.90
N LEU A 50 9.76 -3.30 3.08
CA LEU A 50 9.85 -1.85 2.85
C LEU A 50 8.55 -1.29 2.25
N ALA A 51 7.99 -1.95 1.23
CA ALA A 51 6.73 -1.54 0.60
C ALA A 51 5.56 -1.58 1.61
N GLN A 52 5.45 -2.64 2.40
CA GLN A 52 4.41 -2.78 3.42
C GLN A 52 4.50 -1.69 4.49
N MET A 53 5.71 -1.39 4.97
CA MET A 53 5.94 -0.34 5.96
C MET A 53 5.53 1.04 5.41
N ILE A 54 5.94 1.35 4.18
CA ILE A 54 5.61 2.62 3.52
C ILE A 54 4.09 2.73 3.32
N ALA A 55 3.43 1.67 2.85
CA ALA A 55 1.99 1.63 2.68
C ALA A 55 1.23 1.84 4.00
N ARG A 56 1.65 1.14 5.08
CA ARG A 56 1.05 1.31 6.42
C ARG A 56 1.20 2.73 6.93
N ARG A 57 2.39 3.33 6.76
CA ARG A 57 2.63 4.70 7.20
C ARG A 57 1.79 5.69 6.41
N PHE A 58 1.72 5.53 5.09
CA PHE A 58 0.91 6.38 4.24
C PHE A 58 -0.58 6.29 4.62
N LEU A 59 -1.11 5.08 4.83
CA LEU A 59 -2.49 4.88 5.27
C LEU A 59 -2.77 5.56 6.62
N ALA A 60 -1.87 5.44 7.59
CA ALA A 60 -2.01 6.09 8.88
C ALA A 60 -2.02 7.63 8.75
N ASP A 61 -1.11 8.18 7.96
CA ASP A 61 -1.05 9.63 7.69
C ASP A 61 -2.32 10.12 6.96
N LEU A 62 -2.90 9.30 6.08
CA LEU A 62 -4.14 9.57 5.34
C LEU A 62 -5.34 9.57 6.30
N ASN A 63 -5.48 8.53 7.12
CA ASN A 63 -6.54 8.41 8.12
C ASN A 63 -6.49 9.49 9.20
N ALA A 64 -5.31 10.05 9.49
CA ALA A 64 -5.17 11.16 10.45
C ALA A 64 -5.64 12.50 9.88
N ARG A 65 -5.68 12.65 8.55
CA ARG A 65 -5.99 13.93 7.87
C ARG A 65 -7.38 13.94 7.24
N VAL A 66 -7.85 12.78 6.80
CA VAL A 66 -9.15 12.61 6.18
C VAL A 66 -10.12 12.15 7.27
N PRO A 67 -11.15 12.94 7.60
CA PRO A 67 -12.18 12.48 8.52
C PRO A 67 -12.81 11.20 7.97
N PRO A 68 -13.17 10.23 8.83
CA PRO A 68 -13.78 8.99 8.38
C PRO A 68 -15.02 9.30 7.53
N GLU A 69 -15.06 8.78 6.30
CA GLU A 69 -16.25 8.89 5.46
C GLU A 69 -17.41 8.18 6.15
N THR A 70 -18.49 8.91 6.43
CA THR A 70 -19.74 8.34 6.97
C THR A 70 -20.53 7.53 5.94
N ALA A 71 -20.07 7.44 4.69
CA ALA A 71 -20.90 7.02 3.56
C ALA A 71 -20.36 5.85 2.72
N ALA A 72 -19.14 5.35 2.98
CA ALA A 72 -18.78 4.03 2.49
C ALA A 72 -19.32 3.00 3.50
N MET A 73 -20.61 2.68 3.37
CA MET A 73 -21.22 1.55 4.08
C MET A 73 -20.50 0.29 3.59
N ALA A 74 -19.39 -0.07 4.22
CA ALA A 74 -18.72 -1.33 3.98
C ALA A 74 -19.60 -2.40 4.61
N TRP A 75 -20.48 -3.02 3.82
CA TRP A 75 -21.23 -4.18 4.25
C TRP A 75 -20.23 -5.33 4.43
N THR A 76 -19.68 -5.46 5.63
CA THR A 76 -18.76 -6.55 5.98
C THR A 76 -19.50 -7.52 6.88
N ASN A 77 -19.89 -8.67 6.33
CA ASN A 77 -20.36 -9.79 7.14
C ASN A 77 -19.16 -10.68 7.49
N GLU A 78 -18.38 -10.27 8.48
CA GLU A 78 -17.27 -11.11 8.99
C GLU A 78 -17.80 -12.44 9.57
N ALA A 79 -19.03 -12.47 10.07
CA ALA A 79 -19.67 -13.69 10.55
C ALA A 79 -19.86 -14.71 9.40
N PHE A 80 -20.15 -14.27 8.17
CA PHE A 80 -20.18 -15.15 7.00
C PHE A 80 -18.82 -15.83 6.73
N GLN A 81 -17.71 -15.16 7.01
CA GLN A 81 -16.37 -15.76 6.89
C GLN A 81 -16.09 -16.79 8.00
N ARG A 82 -16.84 -16.75 9.10
CA ARG A 82 -16.82 -17.72 10.20
C ARG A 82 -17.97 -18.74 10.13
N GLU A 83 -18.74 -18.74 9.04
CA GLU A 83 -19.98 -19.53 8.87
C GLU A 83 -21.06 -19.25 9.94
N GLU A 84 -20.97 -18.09 10.59
CA GLU A 84 -21.90 -17.62 11.62
C GLU A 84 -22.97 -16.70 11.00
N SER A 85 -24.20 -16.80 11.50
CA SER A 85 -25.27 -15.88 11.09
C SER A 85 -25.06 -14.50 11.72
N LEU A 86 -25.27 -13.44 10.93
CA LEU A 86 -25.33 -12.08 11.47
C LEU A 86 -26.51 -11.96 12.45
N GLU A 87 -26.24 -11.64 13.72
CA GLU A 87 -27.26 -11.61 14.78
C GLU A 87 -28.14 -10.34 14.73
N GLU A 88 -27.52 -9.20 14.40
CA GLU A 88 -28.17 -7.91 14.35
C GLU A 88 -27.64 -7.06 13.19
N LEU A 89 -28.55 -6.44 12.44
CA LEU A 89 -28.24 -5.45 11.40
C LEU A 89 -28.80 -4.10 11.82
N HIS A 90 -27.92 -3.16 12.17
CA HIS A 90 -28.30 -1.82 12.58
C HIS A 90 -28.24 -0.84 11.40
N ASN A 91 -29.29 -0.03 11.24
CA ASN A 91 -29.30 1.05 10.26
C ASN A 91 -28.89 2.37 10.93
N HIS A 92 -27.69 2.87 10.62
CA HIS A 92 -27.20 4.13 11.18
C HIS A 92 -27.91 5.38 10.63
N ARG A 93 -28.67 5.26 9.53
CA ARG A 93 -29.38 6.38 8.88
C ARG A 93 -30.83 6.50 9.35
N TYR A 94 -31.42 5.39 9.78
CA TYR A 94 -32.77 5.31 10.34
C TYR A 94 -32.71 4.40 11.56
N PRO A 95 -33.10 4.82 12.76
CA PRO A 95 -32.83 4.11 14.01
C PRO A 95 -33.70 2.85 14.16
N PHE A 96 -33.46 1.86 13.30
CA PHE A 96 -34.05 0.54 13.37
C PHE A 96 -32.94 -0.51 13.27
N SER A 97 -33.11 -1.57 14.05
CA SER A 97 -32.29 -2.77 14.01
C SER A 97 -33.15 -3.94 13.52
N ILE A 98 -32.56 -4.80 12.69
CA ILE A 98 -33.14 -6.10 12.34
C ILE A 98 -32.36 -7.14 13.14
N SER A 99 -32.99 -7.71 14.16
CA SER A 99 -32.43 -8.83 14.92
C SER A 99 -32.99 -10.15 14.39
N ARG A 100 -32.22 -11.24 14.52
CA ARG A 100 -32.75 -12.59 14.30
C ARG A 100 -33.88 -12.81 15.30
N GLY A 101 -35.13 -12.91 14.81
CA GLY A 101 -36.29 -13.18 15.65
C GLY A 101 -36.08 -14.47 16.45
N ALA A 102 -36.54 -14.46 17.71
CA ALA A 102 -36.62 -15.65 18.54
C ALA A 102 -37.45 -16.76 17.88
#